data_AF-A0A7W1RXI7-F1
#
_entry.id   AF-A0A7W1RXI7-F1
#
_cell.length_a   1.000
_cell.length_b   1.000
_cell.length_c   1.000
_cell.angle_alpha   90.00
_cell.angle_beta   90.00
_cell.angle_gamma   90.00
#
_symmetry.space_group_name_H-M   'P 1'
#
loop_
_entity.id
_entity.type
_entity.pdbx_description
1 polymer ?
#
loop_
_entity_poly.entity_id
_entity_poly.type
_entity_poly.pdbx_seq_one_letter_code
_entity_poly.pdbx_strand_id
1 'polypeptide(L)'
;DGDPAKDPGFEALDQVAAEHVAYRGFLASTGIAVPGRHVDPEGRVIDAWRRPLRIAFAADAYGSTGFGIWSDGPDGIEGNVDDLRSWDP
;
A
#
# COMPACT_ATOMS: atom_id res chain seq x y z
N ASP A 1 12.97 4.54 1.56
CA ASP A 1 13.10 4.18 3.00
C ASP A 1 11.76 4.24 3.73
N GLY A 2 10.64 4.31 3.00
CA GLY A 2 9.30 4.44 3.58
C GLY A 2 9.06 5.74 4.34
N ASP A 3 9.89 6.76 4.11
CA ASP A 3 9.70 8.10 4.65
C ASP A 3 8.47 8.77 4.02
N PRO A 4 7.42 9.07 4.80
CA PRO A 4 6.20 9.71 4.31
C PRO A 4 6.45 11.07 3.63
N ALA A 5 7.50 11.80 4.02
CA ALA A 5 7.83 13.09 3.44
C ALA A 5 8.34 13.01 1.99
N LYS A 6 8.71 11.81 1.52
CA LYS A 6 9.23 11.56 0.17
C LYS A 6 8.18 10.91 -0.75
N ASP A 7 7.03 10.51 -0.19
CA ASP A 7 5.97 9.86 -0.94
C ASP A 7 4.90 10.89 -1.33
N PRO A 8 4.68 11.15 -2.64
CA PRO A 8 3.68 12.11 -3.10
C PRO A 8 2.23 11.69 -2.79
N GLY A 9 2.00 10.44 -2.37
CA GLY A 9 0.71 9.94 -1.91
C GLY A 9 0.35 10.33 -0.47
N PHE A 10 1.30 10.88 0.31
CA PHE A 10 1.01 11.44 1.63
C PHE A 10 0.78 12.94 1.52
N GLU A 11 -0.46 13.38 1.77
CA GLU A 11 -0.79 14.80 1.86
C GLU A 11 -0.36 15.40 3.21
N ALA A 12 -0.42 16.73 3.35
CA ALA A 12 0.17 17.45 4.47
C ALA A 12 -0.30 16.95 5.86
N LEU A 13 -1.58 16.61 6.01
CA LEU A 13 -2.08 16.06 7.28
C LEU A 13 -1.63 14.61 7.51
N ASP A 14 -1.54 13.81 6.45
CA ASP A 14 -1.10 12.41 6.52
C ASP A 14 0.38 12.32 6.87
N GLN A 15 1.21 13.23 6.36
CA GLN A 15 2.63 13.33 6.71
C GLN A 15 2.82 13.60 8.21
N VAL A 16 2.08 14.56 8.77
CA VAL A 16 2.14 14.89 10.21
C VAL A 16 1.70 13.70 11.06
N ALA A 17 0.60 13.03 10.68
CA ALA A 17 0.13 11.84 11.37
C ALA A 17 1.17 10.70 11.33
N ALA A 18 1.80 10.48 10.17
CA ALA A 18 2.81 9.45 9.98
C ALA A 18 4.10 9.76 10.77
N GLU A 19 4.50 11.03 10.89
CA GLU A 19 5.62 11.46 11.74
C GLU A 19 5.35 11.20 13.22
N HIS A 20 4.14 11.51 13.71
CA HIS A 20 3.76 11.33 15.12
C HIS A 20 3.87 9.87 15.60
N VAL A 21 3.64 8.91 14.70
CA VAL A 21 3.75 7.47 15.00
C VAL A 21 5.08 6.87 14.54
N ALA A 22 6.03 7.71 14.08
CA ALA A 22 7.31 7.30 13.51
C ALA A 22 7.18 6.24 12.40
N TYR A 23 6.13 6.34 11.58
CA TYR A 23 5.93 5.43 10.46
C TYR A 23 7.08 5.58 9.44
N ARG A 24 7.60 4.43 8.97
CA ARG A 24 8.72 4.34 8.02
C ARG A 24 8.43 3.35 6.90
N GLY A 25 7.15 3.19 6.56
CA GLY A 25 6.71 2.15 5.63
C GLY A 25 6.46 0.81 6.34
N PHE A 26 5.52 0.04 5.80
CA PHE A 26 5.05 -1.23 6.38
C PHE A 26 6.18 -2.19 6.75
N LEU A 27 7.14 -2.42 5.85
CA LEU A 27 8.24 -3.37 6.07
C LEU A 27 9.15 -2.96 7.23
N ALA A 28 9.50 -1.67 7.30
CA ALA A 28 10.36 -1.15 8.37
C ALA A 28 9.65 -1.16 9.73
N SER A 29 8.35 -0.83 9.76
CA SER A 29 7.57 -0.75 11.00
C SER A 29 7.13 -2.13 11.54
N THR A 30 6.92 -3.12 10.67
CA THR A 30 6.46 -4.45 11.10
C THR A 30 7.59 -5.47 11.31
N GLY A 31 8.79 -5.18 10.80
CA GLY A 31 9.91 -6.13 10.82
C GLY A 31 9.69 -7.35 9.92
N ILE A 32 8.67 -7.32 9.04
CA ILE A 32 8.42 -8.37 8.06
C ILE A 32 9.48 -8.27 6.96
N ALA A 33 10.30 -9.30 6.83
CA ALA A 33 11.29 -9.40 5.77
C ALA A 33 10.63 -9.91 4.47
N VAL A 34 10.48 -9.02 3.49
CA VAL A 34 10.06 -9.39 2.14
C VAL A 34 11.29 -9.51 1.23
N PRO A 35 11.43 -10.58 0.41
CA PRO A 35 12.53 -10.68 -0.54
C PRO A 35 12.57 -9.44 -1.44
N GLY A 36 13.76 -8.88 -1.67
CA GLY A 36 13.91 -7.64 -2.46
C GLY A 36 13.34 -7.72 -3.89
N ARG A 37 13.13 -8.92 -4.44
CA ARG A 37 12.43 -9.12 -5.72
C ARG A 37 10.94 -8.75 -5.70
N HIS A 38 10.34 -8.61 -4.52
CA HIS A 38 8.94 -8.19 -4.33
C HIS A 38 8.86 -6.77 -3.75
N VAL A 39 9.97 -6.01 -3.81
CA VAL A 39 10.04 -4.63 -3.32
C VAL A 39 10.65 -3.77 -4.41
N ASP A 40 10.07 -2.61 -4.67
CA ASP A 40 10.65 -1.65 -5.63
C ASP A 40 11.79 -0.83 -4.98
N PRO A 41 12.54 -0.02 -5.77
CA PRO A 41 13.61 0.82 -5.24
C PRO A 41 13.17 1.81 -4.15
N GLU A 42 11.89 2.20 -4.14
CA GLU A 42 11.32 3.11 -3.15
C GLU A 42 11.01 2.41 -1.81
N GLY A 43 10.94 1.07 -1.81
CA GLY A 43 10.68 0.24 -0.63
C GLY A 43 9.23 -0.24 -0.53
N ARG A 44 8.43 -0.10 -1.59
CA ARG A 44 7.02 -0.54 -1.64
C ARG A 44 6.95 -1.98 -2.09
N VAL A 45 6.00 -2.73 -1.54
CA VAL A 45 5.73 -4.11 -1.99
C VAL A 45 5.08 -4.04 -3.37
N ILE A 46 5.57 -4.86 -4.32
CA ILE A 46 5.02 -4.94 -5.67
C ILE A 46 4.23 -6.23 -5.91
N ASP A 47 3.27 -6.15 -6.80
CA ASP A 47 2.51 -7.30 -7.29
C ASP A 47 3.30 -8.15 -8.32
N ALA A 48 2.65 -9.19 -8.83
CA ALA A 48 3.25 -10.08 -9.83
C ALA A 48 3.55 -9.39 -11.17
N TRP A 49 2.95 -8.22 -11.42
CA TRP A 49 3.11 -7.41 -12.63
C TRP A 49 4.02 -6.20 -12.40
N ARG A 50 4.79 -6.20 -11.31
CA ARG A 50 5.76 -5.17 -10.94
C ARG A 50 5.17 -3.78 -10.71
N ARG A 51 3.92 -3.71 -10.24
CA ARG A 51 3.30 -2.47 -9.79
C ARG A 51 3.23 -2.43 -8.27
N PRO A 52 3.37 -1.25 -7.64
CA PRO A 52 3.17 -1.10 -6.21
C PRO A 52 1.78 -1.58 -5.80
N LEU A 53 1.70 -2.40 -4.75
CA LEU A 53 0.43 -2.69 -4.10
C LEU A 53 -0.15 -1.41 -3.50
N ARG A 54 -1.46 -1.23 -3.64
CA ARG A 54 -2.18 -0.08 -3.11
C ARG A 54 -2.81 -0.45 -1.77
N ILE A 55 -2.93 0.54 -0.87
CA ILE A 55 -3.59 0.39 0.42
C ILE A 55 -4.42 1.64 0.73
N ALA A 56 -5.60 1.46 1.30
CA ALA A 56 -6.47 2.54 1.75
C ALA A 56 -7.27 2.11 2.98
N PHE A 57 -7.68 3.10 3.79
CA PHE A 57 -8.40 2.89 5.05
C PHE A 57 -9.81 3.47 4.94
N ALA A 58 -10.81 2.60 4.97
CA ALA A 58 -12.22 2.96 4.94
C ALA A 58 -13.07 1.75 5.37
N ALA A 59 -13.64 1.80 6.58
CA ALA A 59 -14.46 0.71 7.11
C ALA A 59 -15.70 0.42 6.25
N ASP A 60 -16.32 1.47 5.71
CA ASP A 60 -17.53 1.33 4.88
C ASP A 60 -17.25 0.74 3.49
N ALA A 61 -15.99 0.78 3.02
CA ALA A 61 -15.61 0.33 1.68
C ALA A 61 -14.88 -1.03 1.67
N TYR A 62 -14.13 -1.36 2.74
CA TYR A 62 -13.23 -2.52 2.76
C TYR A 62 -13.59 -3.57 3.82
N GLY A 63 -14.80 -3.47 4.38
CA GLY A 63 -15.32 -4.41 5.38
C GLY A 63 -14.78 -4.20 6.79
N SER A 64 -15.06 -5.17 7.67
CA SER A 64 -14.81 -5.05 9.13
C SER A 64 -13.36 -4.79 9.53
N THR A 65 -12.41 -5.09 8.64
CA THR A 65 -10.98 -4.86 8.86
C THR A 65 -10.59 -3.39 8.80
N GLY A 66 -11.41 -2.53 8.17
CA GLY A 66 -11.16 -1.09 8.11
C GLY A 66 -10.15 -0.63 7.06
N PHE A 67 -9.50 -1.55 6.34
CA PHE A 67 -8.54 -1.25 5.28
C PHE A 67 -8.60 -2.27 4.15
N GLY A 68 -8.26 -1.81 2.95
CA GLY A 68 -8.19 -2.62 1.74
C GLY A 68 -6.80 -2.55 1.13
N ILE A 69 -6.30 -3.70 0.66
CA ILE A 69 -5.09 -3.86 -0.15
C ILE A 69 -5.49 -4.44 -1.51
N TRP A 70 -5.01 -3.87 -2.62
CA TRP A 70 -5.33 -4.34 -3.97
C TRP A 70 -4.21 -4.15 -5.00
N SER A 71 -4.37 -4.83 -6.14
CA SER A 71 -3.56 -4.75 -7.36
C SER A 71 -4.48 -4.64 -8.57
N ASP A 72 -4.14 -3.78 -9.52
CA ASP A 72 -4.90 -3.55 -10.78
C ASP A 72 -4.68 -4.67 -11.83
N GLY A 73 -4.48 -5.91 -11.39
CA GLY A 73 -4.37 -7.10 -12.26
C GLY A 73 -3.27 -7.02 -13.34
N PRO A 74 -3.25 -7.87 -14.38
CA PRO A 74 -2.33 -7.73 -15.51
C PRO A 74 -2.47 -6.44 -16.33
N ASP A 75 -3.64 -5.81 -16.40
CA ASP A 75 -3.90 -4.74 -17.37
C ASP A 75 -3.61 -3.32 -16.85
N GLY A 76 -3.53 -3.12 -15.54
CA GLY A 76 -3.23 -1.81 -14.95
C GLY A 76 -4.41 -0.85 -14.93
N ILE A 77 -5.62 -1.36 -15.18
CA ILE A 77 -6.85 -0.60 -15.17
C ILE A 77 -7.62 -0.99 -13.92
N GLU A 78 -7.78 -0.04 -13.01
CA GLU A 78 -8.54 -0.22 -11.79
C GLU A 78 -10.04 -0.37 -12.09
N GLY A 79 -10.72 -1.27 -11.37
CA GLY A 79 -12.17 -1.39 -11.37
C GLY A 79 -12.74 -2.49 -12.27
N ASN A 80 -11.90 -3.43 -12.74
CA ASN A 80 -12.31 -4.48 -13.68
C ASN A 80 -12.16 -5.89 -13.09
N VAL A 81 -12.22 -6.90 -13.97
CA VAL A 81 -12.31 -8.32 -13.60
C VAL A 81 -10.99 -8.92 -13.12
N ASP A 82 -9.85 -8.32 -13.46
CA ASP A 82 -8.53 -8.82 -13.09
C ASP A 82 -7.94 -8.19 -11.84
N ASP A 83 -8.62 -7.19 -11.28
CA ASP A 83 -8.29 -6.65 -9.96
C ASP A 83 -8.23 -7.75 -8.90
N LEU A 84 -7.14 -7.78 -8.15
CA LEU A 84 -7.01 -8.62 -6.96
C LEU A 84 -7.24 -7.75 -5.74
N ARG A 85 -8.28 -8.08 -4.95
CA ARG A 85 -8.69 -7.33 -3.76
C ARG A 85 -8.64 -8.22 -2.52
N SER A 86 -8.29 -7.64 -1.38
CA SER A 86 -8.28 -8.32 -0.07
C SER A 86 -9.65 -8.33 0.62
N TRP A 87 -10.66 -7.73 -0.01
CA TRP A 87 -12.05 -7.69 0.44
C TRP A 87 -12.98 -8.19 -0.66
N ASP A 88 -14.11 -8.75 -0.23
CA ASP A 88 -15.23 -9.00 -1.13
C ASP A 88 -16.05 -7.72 -1.31
N PRO A 89 -16.59 -7.46 -2.51
CA PRO A 89 -17.49 -6.32 -2.77
C PRO A 89 -18.82 -6.43 -2.03
#